data_AF-G3ACI7-F1
#
_entry.id   AF-G3ACI7-F1
#
_cell.length_a   1.000
_cell.length_b   1.000
_cell.length_c   1.000
_cell.angle_alpha   90.00
_cell.angle_beta   90.00
_cell.angle_gamma   90.00
#
_symmetry.space_group_name_H-M   'P 1'
#
loop_
_entity.id
_entity.type
_entity.pdbx_description
1 polymer ?
#
loop_
_entity_poly.entity_id
_entity_poly.type
_entity_poly.pdbx_seq_one_letter_code
_entity_poly.pdbx_strand_id
1 'polypeptide(L)'
;MPPLGNKSIPSVSVHLDINVAVERNAETGSTAAPPHVARHAVRGPLSALTPYAQKRRDRPSIATGEGQEVDKEGYMTLTVSLHWRGPGIQSLSKKDVGPLIGKGSQKDVYKLKDDPASCVAVIRPDAIGRFDTPLSHAQREVSALSALHTRGFRTVQIHGLARLGEQVGIKQRYLDGAQNSSDIVASGGITVPEGQYLTHRMVDDCDSTIATLRKTNTVVEDLQFLIEPSGDMHISDPRAIAVGNPEKNVGTVKELRGVALATLLSSDDE
;
A
#
# COMPACT_ATOMS: atom_id res chain seq x y z
N MET A 1 60.74 -1.58 22.13
CA MET A 1 60.64 -2.02 20.72
C MET A 1 60.76 -3.53 20.66
N PRO A 2 59.75 -4.21 20.11
CA PRO A 2 59.94 -5.43 19.33
C PRO A 2 59.42 -5.24 17.89
N PRO A 3 59.93 -6.01 16.91
CA PRO A 3 59.72 -5.74 15.49
C PRO A 3 58.46 -6.38 14.90
N LEU A 4 58.05 -5.77 13.79
CA LEU A 4 56.99 -6.13 12.86
C LEU A 4 57.19 -7.52 12.25
N GLY A 5 56.11 -8.30 12.20
CA GLY A 5 56.00 -9.53 11.42
C GLY A 5 54.75 -9.48 10.55
N ASN A 6 54.92 -9.12 9.28
CA ASN A 6 53.93 -9.27 8.22
C ASN A 6 53.56 -10.75 8.06
N LYS A 7 52.26 -11.07 8.08
CA LYS A 7 51.75 -12.35 7.59
C LYS A 7 50.71 -12.12 6.51
N SER A 8 51.11 -12.56 5.32
CA SER A 8 50.37 -12.60 4.07
C SER A 8 49.10 -13.44 4.17
N ILE A 9 48.07 -12.96 3.47
CA ILE A 9 46.77 -13.60 3.24
C ILE A 9 46.93 -14.67 2.16
N PRO A 10 46.41 -15.91 2.32
CA PRO A 10 46.30 -16.84 1.21
C PRO A 10 45.04 -16.58 0.39
N SER A 11 45.26 -16.34 -0.90
CA SER A 11 44.30 -16.38 -1.98
C SER A 11 43.72 -17.79 -2.15
N VAL A 12 42.40 -17.93 -2.15
CA VAL A 12 41.72 -19.16 -2.59
C VAL A 12 40.95 -18.85 -3.86
N SER A 13 41.47 -19.34 -4.98
CA SER A 13 40.76 -19.49 -6.24
C SER A 13 39.83 -20.70 -6.16
N VAL A 14 38.58 -20.53 -6.55
CA VAL A 14 37.70 -21.64 -6.94
C VAL A 14 37.21 -21.37 -8.35
N HIS A 15 37.42 -22.36 -9.20
CA HIS A 15 37.16 -22.40 -10.63
C HIS A 15 36.13 -23.53 -10.87
N LEU A 16 35.44 -23.48 -12.02
CA LEU A 16 34.45 -24.43 -12.57
C LEU A 16 33.01 -24.25 -12.02
N ASP A 17 31.92 -24.27 -12.81
CA ASP A 17 31.73 -24.63 -14.22
C ASP A 17 30.49 -23.95 -14.82
N ILE A 18 30.57 -23.74 -16.13
CA ILE A 18 29.52 -23.29 -17.04
C ILE A 18 28.58 -24.46 -17.34
N ASN A 19 27.26 -24.23 -17.33
CA ASN A 19 26.34 -25.04 -18.13
C ASN A 19 25.36 -24.16 -18.90
N VAL A 20 25.62 -24.13 -20.22
CA VAL A 20 24.77 -23.68 -21.29
C VAL A 20 23.75 -24.79 -21.57
N ALA A 21 22.47 -24.45 -21.63
CA ALA A 21 21.47 -25.29 -22.30
C ALA A 21 20.71 -24.43 -23.32
N VAL A 22 21.04 -24.73 -24.58
CA VAL A 22 20.34 -24.35 -25.79
C VAL A 22 19.20 -25.34 -25.98
N GLU A 23 17.98 -24.86 -26.21
CA GLU A 23 17.03 -25.60 -27.05
C GLU A 23 16.43 -24.66 -28.11
N ARG A 24 16.75 -25.00 -29.37
CA ARG A 24 16.06 -24.57 -30.58
C ARG A 24 14.99 -25.61 -30.91
N ASN A 25 13.88 -25.16 -31.47
CA ASN A 25 13.13 -25.71 -32.61
C ASN A 25 11.75 -25.03 -32.63
N ALA A 26 11.08 -24.72 -33.73
CA ALA A 26 11.42 -24.60 -35.14
C ALA A 26 10.22 -23.88 -35.79
N GLU A 27 10.46 -23.24 -36.92
CA GLU A 27 9.54 -22.42 -37.71
C GLU A 27 8.45 -23.22 -38.44
N THR A 28 7.28 -22.61 -38.61
CA THR A 28 6.46 -22.51 -39.85
C THR A 28 5.44 -21.40 -39.55
N GLY A 29 5.44 -20.20 -40.13
CA GLY A 29 5.61 -19.82 -41.53
C GLY A 29 4.24 -19.55 -42.13
N SER A 30 3.83 -18.28 -42.28
CA SER A 30 3.16 -17.75 -43.51
C SER A 30 2.63 -16.31 -43.36
N THR A 31 3.36 -15.40 -44.04
CA THR A 31 2.98 -14.26 -44.90
C THR A 31 1.82 -13.27 -44.61
N ALA A 32 2.21 -11.99 -44.83
CA ALA A 32 1.53 -10.92 -45.57
C ALA A 32 1.01 -9.70 -44.78
N ALA A 33 1.47 -8.52 -45.23
CA ALA A 33 1.27 -7.17 -44.70
C ALA A 33 0.04 -6.47 -45.35
N PRO A 34 -0.35 -5.24 -44.89
CA PRO A 34 -1.71 -4.68 -44.93
C PRO A 34 -1.92 -3.72 -46.15
N PRO A 35 -3.10 -3.06 -46.34
CA PRO A 35 -3.44 -1.82 -45.60
C PRO A 35 -4.96 -1.56 -45.41
N HIS A 36 -5.36 -0.62 -44.56
CA HIS A 36 -6.19 0.54 -44.96
C HIS A 36 -6.57 1.44 -43.77
N VAL A 37 -6.25 2.71 -43.97
CA VAL A 37 -6.66 3.89 -43.21
C VAL A 37 -8.15 4.16 -43.43
N ALA A 38 -8.90 4.43 -42.35
CA ALA A 38 -10.14 5.18 -42.42
C ALA A 38 -10.27 6.08 -41.19
N ARG A 39 -10.02 7.38 -41.39
CA ARG A 39 -10.47 8.46 -40.52
C ARG A 39 -11.93 8.75 -40.81
N HIS A 40 -12.78 8.78 -39.79
CA HIS A 40 -13.95 9.66 -39.78
C HIS A 40 -14.25 10.10 -38.34
N ALA A 41 -14.30 11.41 -38.17
CA ALA A 41 -14.77 12.10 -36.97
C ALA A 41 -16.30 11.96 -36.84
N VAL A 42 -16.83 12.24 -35.63
CA VAL A 42 -17.89 13.22 -35.34
C VAL A 42 -18.67 12.87 -34.04
N ARG A 43 -18.90 13.91 -33.21
CA ARG A 43 -19.93 14.10 -32.15
C ARG A 43 -19.79 13.37 -30.80
N GLY A 44 -19.59 14.17 -29.74
CA GLY A 44 -20.03 13.82 -28.37
C GLY A 44 -21.52 14.12 -28.18
N PRO A 45 -21.96 14.53 -26.98
CA PRO A 45 -21.74 13.97 -25.63
C PRO A 45 -22.99 13.16 -25.18
N LEU A 46 -22.92 12.34 -24.14
CA LEU A 46 -24.04 12.08 -23.20
C LEU A 46 -23.67 11.07 -22.10
N SER A 47 -23.80 11.56 -20.88
CA SER A 47 -24.24 10.90 -19.66
C SER A 47 -24.90 9.52 -19.82
N ALA A 48 -24.47 8.53 -19.03
CA ALA A 48 -25.36 7.54 -18.44
C ALA A 48 -24.67 6.79 -17.30
N LEU A 49 -25.10 7.12 -16.08
CA LEU A 49 -25.08 6.22 -14.94
C LEU A 49 -25.82 4.93 -15.29
N THR A 50 -25.31 3.77 -14.86
CA THR A 50 -26.19 2.69 -14.37
C THR A 50 -25.44 1.81 -13.36
N PRO A 51 -26.12 1.33 -12.31
CA PRO A 51 -25.53 0.70 -11.14
C PRO A 51 -25.39 -0.82 -11.31
N TYR A 52 -24.38 -1.40 -10.65
CA TYR A 52 -24.23 -2.85 -10.56
C TYR A 52 -25.32 -3.45 -9.66
N ALA A 53 -26.12 -4.33 -10.26
CA ALA A 53 -27.21 -5.08 -9.64
C ALA A 53 -26.67 -6.16 -8.68
N GLN A 54 -27.20 -6.18 -7.46
CA GLN A 54 -27.04 -7.28 -6.50
C GLN A 54 -27.84 -8.50 -6.99
N LYS A 55 -27.11 -9.58 -7.29
CA LYS A 55 -27.69 -10.87 -7.65
C LYS A 55 -28.07 -11.62 -6.36
N ARG A 56 -29.37 -11.62 -6.04
CA ARG A 56 -29.98 -12.57 -5.10
C ARG A 56 -29.93 -13.97 -5.70
N ARG A 57 -29.49 -14.97 -4.92
CA ARG A 57 -29.92 -16.38 -5.02
C ARG A 57 -29.94 -17.01 -3.63
N ASP A 58 -31.16 -17.13 -3.12
CA ASP A 58 -31.81 -18.30 -2.52
C ASP A 58 -30.96 -19.30 -1.69
N ARG A 59 -31.29 -19.34 -0.38
CA ARG A 59 -31.07 -20.49 0.50
C ARG A 59 -32.17 -21.53 0.29
N PRO A 60 -31.87 -22.83 0.42
CA PRO A 60 -32.83 -23.80 0.89
C PRO A 60 -32.75 -23.97 2.42
N SER A 61 -33.92 -23.99 3.05
CA SER A 61 -34.18 -24.32 4.45
C SER A 61 -34.34 -25.83 4.63
N ILE A 62 -33.65 -26.46 5.59
CA ILE A 62 -34.11 -27.69 6.27
C ILE A 62 -33.79 -27.60 7.78
N ALA A 63 -34.70 -28.18 8.54
CA ALA A 63 -35.02 -28.10 9.96
C ALA A 63 -34.03 -28.75 10.95
N THR A 64 -34.09 -28.21 12.18
CA THR A 64 -34.04 -28.84 13.52
C THR A 64 -33.13 -30.05 13.79
N GLY A 65 -32.23 -29.88 14.75
CA GLY A 65 -31.59 -30.95 15.52
C GLY A 65 -30.77 -30.35 16.67
N GLU A 66 -31.06 -30.80 17.89
CA GLU A 66 -30.58 -30.30 19.18
C GLU A 66 -29.08 -30.62 19.45
N GLY A 67 -28.47 -29.78 20.30
CA GLY A 67 -27.39 -30.19 21.20
C GLY A 67 -25.95 -30.19 20.67
N GLN A 68 -25.20 -29.13 20.95
CA GLN A 68 -23.98 -29.20 21.78
C GLN A 68 -23.33 -27.83 21.91
N GLU A 69 -23.32 -27.36 23.16
CA GLU A 69 -22.45 -26.34 23.72
C GLU A 69 -20.99 -26.76 23.48
N VAL A 70 -20.25 -25.97 22.70
CA VAL A 70 -18.79 -26.08 22.60
C VAL A 70 -18.23 -24.67 22.68
N ASP A 71 -17.82 -24.32 23.88
CA ASP A 71 -16.93 -23.21 24.16
C ASP A 71 -15.69 -23.28 23.27
N LYS A 72 -15.55 -22.30 22.38
CA LYS A 72 -14.25 -21.89 21.86
C LYS A 72 -14.18 -20.37 21.90
N GLU A 73 -14.04 -19.88 23.12
CA GLU A 73 -13.33 -18.63 23.40
C GLU A 73 -11.95 -18.72 22.74
N GLY A 74 -11.80 -17.99 21.65
CA GLY A 74 -10.55 -17.78 20.94
C GLY A 74 -10.42 -16.32 20.51
N TYR A 75 -10.91 -15.39 21.33
CA TYR A 75 -10.54 -13.99 21.21
C TYR A 75 -9.06 -13.88 21.60
N MET A 76 -8.19 -13.97 20.61
CA MET A 76 -6.80 -13.55 20.72
C MET A 76 -6.80 -12.04 21.04
N THR A 77 -6.80 -11.71 22.32
CA THR A 77 -6.33 -10.42 22.82
C THR A 77 -4.87 -10.27 22.43
N LEU A 78 -4.64 -9.64 21.27
CA LEU A 78 -3.34 -9.08 20.92
C LEU A 78 -3.05 -7.97 21.92
N THR A 79 -2.29 -8.30 22.97
CA THR A 79 -1.64 -7.33 23.84
C THR A 79 -0.69 -6.48 22.99
N VAL A 80 -1.16 -5.30 22.61
CA VAL A 80 -0.36 -4.27 21.94
C VAL A 80 0.72 -3.81 22.92
N SER A 81 1.98 -3.91 22.50
CA SER A 81 3.15 -3.53 23.32
C SER A 81 3.05 -2.11 23.87
N LEU A 82 3.37 -2.02 25.16
CA LEU A 82 3.08 -0.96 26.12
C LEU A 82 3.97 0.30 25.99
N HIS A 83 4.20 0.81 24.77
CA HIS A 83 4.82 2.14 24.57
C HIS A 83 3.95 3.11 23.76
N TRP A 84 2.72 2.70 23.43
CA TRP A 84 1.69 3.56 22.86
C TRP A 84 0.75 3.99 23.99
N ARG A 85 0.76 5.28 24.37
CA ARG A 85 -0.23 5.82 25.31
C ARG A 85 -1.64 5.53 24.79
N GLY A 86 -2.48 4.91 25.61
CA GLY A 86 -3.93 4.84 25.37
C GLY A 86 -4.73 5.00 26.67
N PRO A 87 -5.95 5.58 26.66
CA PRO A 87 -6.48 6.53 25.68
C PRO A 87 -7.16 7.75 26.32
N GLY A 88 -6.83 8.93 25.79
CA GLY A 88 -7.84 9.93 25.49
C GLY A 88 -7.81 10.13 23.98
N ILE A 89 -8.96 10.11 23.30
CA ILE A 89 -9.00 10.59 21.92
C ILE A 89 -8.61 12.06 21.98
N GLN A 90 -7.52 12.46 21.31
CA GLN A 90 -7.06 13.84 21.37
C GLN A 90 -8.14 14.74 20.78
N SER A 91 -8.68 15.67 21.58
CA SER A 91 -9.68 16.61 21.08
C SER A 91 -8.98 17.82 20.46
N LEU A 92 -9.27 18.06 19.19
CA LEU A 92 -8.84 19.19 18.38
C LEU A 92 -10.06 20.01 17.98
N SER A 93 -9.85 21.29 17.78
CA SER A 93 -10.82 22.26 17.31
C SER A 93 -10.38 22.84 15.96
N LYS A 94 -11.28 23.55 15.27
CA LYS A 94 -10.97 24.15 13.96
C LYS A 94 -9.79 25.14 14.00
N LYS A 95 -9.48 25.72 15.16
CA LYS A 95 -8.34 26.64 15.29
C LYS A 95 -6.99 25.89 15.28
N ASP A 96 -6.97 24.62 15.67
CA ASP A 96 -5.76 23.81 15.84
C ASP A 96 -5.29 23.19 14.50
N VAL A 97 -6.18 23.17 13.50
CA VAL A 97 -5.89 22.68 12.15
C VAL A 97 -5.66 23.83 11.17
N GLY A 98 -4.74 23.59 10.23
CA GLY A 98 -4.44 24.45 9.09
C GLY A 98 -5.28 24.08 7.86
N PRO A 99 -4.74 24.28 6.64
CA PRO A 99 -5.47 23.97 5.42
C PRO A 99 -5.78 22.48 5.29
N LEU A 100 -6.83 22.19 4.53
CA LEU A 100 -7.08 20.86 3.99
C LEU A 100 -5.98 20.54 2.97
N ILE A 101 -5.26 19.45 3.20
CA ILE A 101 -4.10 19.04 2.39
C ILE A 101 -4.37 17.78 1.56
N GLY A 102 -5.47 17.07 1.82
CA GLY A 102 -5.85 15.90 1.03
C GLY A 102 -7.31 15.53 1.21
N LYS A 103 -7.91 15.00 0.15
CA LYS A 103 -9.23 14.37 0.16
C LYS A 103 -9.11 12.96 -0.40
N GLY A 104 -9.10 11.97 0.47
CA GLY A 104 -9.23 10.57 0.07
C GLY A 104 -10.69 10.23 -0.20
N SER A 105 -10.98 8.97 -0.51
CA SER A 105 -12.35 8.45 -0.67
C SER A 105 -13.12 8.43 0.66
N GLN A 106 -12.43 8.24 1.78
CA GLN A 106 -13.04 8.08 3.12
C GLN A 106 -12.65 9.17 4.12
N LYS A 107 -11.59 9.93 3.85
CA LYS A 107 -11.02 10.88 4.81
C LYS A 107 -10.73 12.24 4.19
N ASP A 108 -10.84 13.26 5.03
CA ASP A 108 -10.33 14.61 4.80
C ASP A 108 -9.09 14.80 5.68
N VAL A 109 -7.97 15.21 5.10
CA VAL A 109 -6.69 15.33 5.80
C VAL A 109 -6.33 16.80 5.98
N TYR A 110 -6.09 17.21 7.22
CA TYR A 110 -5.73 18.58 7.59
C TYR A 110 -4.35 18.61 8.22
N LYS A 111 -3.53 19.60 7.87
CA LYS A 111 -2.25 19.84 8.53
C LYS A 111 -2.49 20.39 9.94
N LEU A 112 -1.70 20.01 10.94
CA LEU A 112 -1.78 20.62 12.27
C LEU A 112 -0.94 21.90 12.32
N LYS A 113 -1.44 22.95 13.00
CA LYS A 113 -0.70 24.23 13.11
C LYS A 113 0.45 24.15 14.11
N ASP A 114 0.18 23.58 15.27
CA ASP A 114 1.16 23.52 16.38
C ASP A 114 2.11 22.32 16.28
N ASP A 115 1.91 21.46 15.29
CA ASP A 115 2.70 20.26 15.04
C ASP A 115 2.83 20.02 13.53
N PRO A 116 3.72 20.76 12.84
CA PRO A 116 3.82 20.74 11.38
C PRO A 116 4.31 19.41 10.81
N ALA A 117 4.88 18.54 11.65
CA ALA A 117 5.28 17.17 11.30
C ALA A 117 4.11 16.18 11.33
N SER A 118 2.93 16.63 11.73
CA SER A 118 1.72 15.81 11.85
C SER A 118 0.54 16.38 11.07
N CYS A 119 -0.36 15.48 10.71
CA CYS A 119 -1.68 15.81 10.18
C CYS A 119 -2.76 15.03 10.95
N VAL A 120 -4.01 15.46 10.76
CA VAL A 120 -5.19 14.72 11.21
C VAL A 120 -6.01 14.30 10.00
N ALA A 121 -6.21 13.00 9.84
CA ALA A 121 -7.07 12.40 8.83
C ALA A 121 -8.44 12.10 9.44
N VAL A 122 -9.43 12.92 9.12
CA VAL A 122 -10.78 12.87 9.68
C VAL A 122 -11.67 12.01 8.79
N ILE A 123 -12.38 11.05 9.39
CA ILE A 123 -13.20 10.09 8.67
C ILE A 123 -14.57 10.71 8.35
N ARG A 124 -14.97 10.62 7.08
CA ARG A 124 -16.29 11.03 6.60
C ARG A 124 -17.31 9.92 6.88
N PRO A 125 -18.31 10.13 7.77
CA PRO A 125 -19.21 9.05 8.20
C PRO A 125 -20.06 8.45 7.09
N ASP A 126 -20.37 9.23 6.05
CA ASP A 126 -21.14 8.83 4.86
C ASP A 126 -20.29 8.05 3.84
N ALA A 127 -18.97 8.09 3.97
CA ALA A 127 -18.03 7.42 3.06
C ALA A 127 -17.57 6.04 3.55
N ILE A 128 -17.95 5.65 4.77
CA ILE A 128 -17.67 4.32 5.32
C ILE A 128 -18.90 3.41 5.22
N GLY A 129 -18.67 2.09 5.23
CA GLY A 129 -19.76 1.13 5.11
C GLY A 129 -20.79 1.27 6.23
N ARG A 130 -22.07 1.02 5.93
CA ARG A 130 -23.22 1.21 6.85
C ARG A 130 -23.07 0.53 8.23
N PHE A 131 -22.27 -0.53 8.32
CA PHE A 131 -22.04 -1.29 9.55
C PHE A 131 -20.81 -0.83 10.33
N ASP A 132 -20.19 0.27 9.93
CA ASP A 132 -18.97 0.79 10.50
C ASP A 132 -19.22 2.15 11.14
N THR A 133 -18.63 2.37 12.31
CA THR A 133 -18.59 3.70 12.93
C THR A 133 -17.24 4.36 12.63
N PRO A 134 -17.15 5.69 12.59
CA PRO A 134 -15.86 6.37 12.42
C PRO A 134 -14.81 5.94 13.46
N LEU A 135 -15.25 5.65 14.69
CA LEU A 135 -14.35 5.16 15.74
C LEU A 135 -13.84 3.75 15.48
N SER A 136 -14.73 2.81 15.17
CA SER A 136 -14.32 1.42 14.85
C SER A 136 -13.45 1.36 13.60
N HIS A 137 -13.73 2.22 12.62
CA HIS A 137 -12.92 2.37 11.42
C HIS A 137 -11.50 2.83 11.77
N ALA A 138 -11.38 3.95 12.50
CA ALA A 138 -10.09 4.47 12.93
C ALA A 138 -9.30 3.45 13.76
N GLN A 139 -9.95 2.77 14.69
CA GLN A 139 -9.31 1.76 15.54
C GLN A 139 -8.74 0.60 14.73
N ARG A 140 -9.48 0.08 13.75
CA ARG A 140 -8.98 -1.01 12.90
C ARG A 140 -7.76 -0.59 12.08
N GLU A 141 -7.79 0.61 11.51
CA GLU A 141 -6.67 1.12 10.73
C GLU A 141 -5.42 1.32 11.61
N VAL A 142 -5.57 1.92 12.79
CA VAL A 142 -4.48 2.08 13.76
C VAL A 142 -3.90 0.72 14.18
N SER A 143 -4.76 -0.26 14.47
CA SER A 143 -4.33 -1.62 14.81
C SER A 143 -3.62 -2.31 13.63
N ALA A 144 -4.12 -2.16 12.41
CA ALA A 144 -3.53 -2.74 11.21
C ALA A 144 -2.14 -2.14 10.91
N LEU A 145 -2.00 -0.80 10.94
CA LEU A 145 -0.72 -0.13 10.75
C LEU A 145 0.30 -0.50 11.84
N SER A 146 -0.14 -0.57 13.10
CA SER A 146 0.73 -1.00 14.20
C SER A 146 1.25 -2.42 13.99
N ALA A 147 0.36 -3.36 13.62
CA ALA A 147 0.75 -4.74 13.39
C ALA A 147 1.62 -4.92 12.13
N LEU A 148 1.41 -4.11 11.07
CA LEU A 148 2.31 -4.07 9.92
C LEU A 148 3.70 -3.58 10.31
N HIS A 149 3.78 -2.50 11.09
CA HIS A 149 5.05 -2.00 11.60
C HIS A 149 5.83 -3.07 12.39
N THR A 150 5.15 -3.80 13.28
CA THR A 150 5.75 -4.92 14.02
C THR A 150 6.25 -6.06 13.13
N ARG A 151 5.63 -6.26 11.96
CA ARG A 151 6.06 -7.27 10.97
C ARG A 151 7.22 -6.80 10.08
N GLY A 152 7.74 -5.58 10.31
CA GLY A 152 8.88 -5.03 9.58
C GLY A 152 8.51 -4.20 8.35
N PHE A 153 7.23 -3.87 8.15
CA PHE A 153 6.83 -2.97 7.09
C PHE A 153 7.10 -1.52 7.46
N ARG A 154 7.47 -0.71 6.47
CA ARG A 154 7.43 0.75 6.59
C ARG A 154 5.98 1.21 6.43
N THR A 155 5.48 1.93 7.43
CA THR A 155 4.09 2.39 7.51
C THR A 155 4.05 3.88 7.81
N VAL A 156 2.98 4.57 7.42
CA VAL A 156 2.71 5.91 7.94
C VAL A 156 2.64 5.84 9.46
N GLN A 157 3.45 6.66 10.14
CA GLN A 157 3.53 6.63 11.59
C GLN A 157 2.25 7.22 12.21
N ILE A 158 1.59 6.44 13.07
CA ILE A 158 0.40 6.87 13.80
C ILE A 158 0.80 7.45 15.17
N HIS A 159 0.24 8.60 15.52
CA HIS A 159 0.40 9.22 16.83
C HIS A 159 -0.78 8.91 17.77
N GLY A 160 -1.96 8.60 17.21
CA GLY A 160 -3.10 8.11 17.96
C GLY A 160 -4.45 8.50 17.33
N LEU A 161 -5.52 8.21 18.05
CA LEU A 161 -6.86 8.66 17.67
C LEU A 161 -7.05 10.15 18.00
N ALA A 162 -7.77 10.85 17.14
CA ALA A 162 -8.10 12.26 17.31
C ALA A 162 -9.59 12.53 17.04
N ARG A 163 -10.06 13.68 17.52
CA ARG A 163 -11.36 14.27 17.19
C ARG A 163 -11.14 15.68 16.69
N LEU A 164 -11.78 16.06 15.59
CA LEU A 164 -11.86 17.44 15.12
C LEU A 164 -13.31 17.93 15.26
N GLY A 165 -13.59 18.62 16.36
CA GLY A 165 -14.97 18.83 16.80
C GLY A 165 -15.64 17.48 17.12
N GLU A 166 -16.74 17.18 16.43
CA GLU A 166 -17.48 15.92 16.61
C GLU A 166 -16.96 14.77 15.73
N GLN A 167 -16.11 15.08 14.74
CA GLN A 167 -15.64 14.08 13.78
C GLN A 167 -14.46 13.30 14.35
N VAL A 168 -14.45 11.98 14.16
CA VAL A 168 -13.35 11.10 14.58
C VAL A 168 -12.33 10.98 13.46
N GLY A 169 -11.06 10.89 13.82
CA GLY A 169 -9.97 10.69 12.88
C GLY A 169 -8.74 10.09 13.54
N ILE A 170 -7.65 10.12 12.78
CA ILE A 170 -6.34 9.60 13.18
C ILE A 170 -5.34 10.74 13.09
N LYS A 171 -4.60 10.98 14.16
CA LYS A 171 -3.40 11.83 14.12
C LYS A 171 -2.23 10.97 13.66
N GLN A 172 -1.55 11.41 12.62
CA GLN A 172 -0.45 10.67 11.99
C GLN A 172 0.65 11.62 11.53
N ARG A 173 1.81 11.05 11.19
CA ARG A 173 2.91 11.78 10.58
C ARG A 173 2.47 12.34 9.23
N TYR A 174 2.80 13.59 9.00
CA TYR A 174 2.66 14.23 7.71
C TYR A 174 3.92 13.92 6.87
N LEU A 175 3.69 13.37 5.66
CA LEU A 175 4.73 13.11 4.67
C LEU A 175 4.63 14.21 3.61
N ASP A 176 5.58 15.15 3.64
CA ASP A 176 5.50 16.35 2.82
C ASP A 176 5.70 16.04 1.34
N GLY A 177 4.78 16.53 0.51
CA GLY A 177 4.77 16.25 -0.93
C GLY A 177 4.42 14.81 -1.31
N ALA A 178 4.05 13.93 -0.37
CA ALA A 178 3.82 12.53 -0.71
C ALA A 178 2.65 12.34 -1.69
N GLN A 179 2.80 11.39 -2.60
CA GLN A 179 1.83 11.03 -3.63
C GLN A 179 1.23 9.65 -3.38
N ASN A 180 -0.04 9.44 -3.75
CA ASN A 180 -0.65 8.12 -3.65
C ASN A 180 -0.15 7.22 -4.78
N SER A 181 0.30 6.01 -4.41
CA SER A 181 0.65 4.95 -5.35
C SER A 181 -0.43 4.66 -6.41
N SER A 182 -1.72 4.75 -6.07
CA SER A 182 -2.81 4.52 -7.02
C SER A 182 -2.79 5.55 -8.15
N ASP A 183 -2.50 6.80 -7.81
CA ASP A 183 -2.51 7.91 -8.77
C ASP A 183 -1.28 7.82 -9.69
N ILE A 184 -0.13 7.44 -9.13
CA ILE A 184 1.10 7.17 -9.87
C ILE A 184 0.91 6.02 -10.86
N VAL A 185 0.33 4.89 -10.42
CA VAL A 185 0.07 3.74 -11.29
C VAL A 185 -0.95 4.09 -12.36
N ALA A 186 -2.04 4.75 -12.00
CA ALA A 186 -3.09 5.13 -12.94
C ALA A 186 -2.60 6.10 -14.03
N SER A 187 -1.64 6.97 -13.72
CA SER A 187 -1.02 7.87 -14.69
C SER A 187 0.17 7.26 -15.45
N GLY A 188 0.57 6.03 -15.11
CA GLY A 188 1.80 5.44 -15.64
C GLY A 188 3.06 6.24 -15.27
N GLY A 189 3.04 6.96 -14.15
CA GLY A 189 4.15 7.79 -13.69
C GLY A 189 4.25 9.18 -14.32
N ILE A 190 3.39 9.53 -15.27
CA ILE A 190 3.46 10.81 -16.02
C ILE A 190 3.21 12.03 -15.13
N THR A 191 2.43 11.86 -14.06
CA THR A 191 2.02 12.97 -13.19
C THR A 191 3.06 13.38 -12.15
N VAL A 192 4.14 12.61 -12.00
CA VAL A 192 5.19 12.94 -11.05
C VAL A 192 6.37 13.64 -11.74
N PRO A 193 7.02 14.61 -11.09
CA PRO A 193 8.24 15.23 -11.60
C PRO A 193 9.36 14.20 -11.83
N GLU A 194 10.13 14.41 -12.88
CA GLU A 194 11.33 13.63 -13.17
C GLU A 194 12.31 13.65 -11.99
N GLY A 195 12.96 12.52 -11.74
CA GLY A 195 13.91 12.35 -10.63
C GLY A 195 13.27 12.34 -9.23
N GLN A 196 11.94 12.42 -9.12
CA GLN A 196 11.21 12.32 -7.86
C GLN A 196 10.25 11.14 -7.88
N TYR A 197 9.97 10.58 -6.70
CA TYR A 197 9.04 9.46 -6.46
C TYR A 197 9.49 8.14 -7.11
N LEU A 198 9.62 8.09 -8.45
CA LEU A 198 10.03 6.93 -9.25
C LEU A 198 11.56 6.79 -9.32
N THR A 199 12.17 6.46 -8.19
CA THR A 199 13.64 6.40 -8.03
C THR A 199 14.13 4.96 -7.87
N HIS A 200 15.44 4.72 -7.99
CA HIS A 200 16.04 3.43 -7.61
C HIS A 200 15.70 3.04 -6.16
N ARG A 201 15.62 4.03 -5.26
CA ARG A 201 15.21 3.81 -3.87
C ARG A 201 13.79 3.24 -3.76
N MET A 202 12.87 3.70 -4.60
CA MET A 202 11.52 3.14 -4.66
C MET A 202 11.51 1.69 -5.15
N VAL A 203 12.38 1.34 -6.11
CA VAL A 203 12.54 -0.04 -6.59
C VAL A 203 13.05 -0.94 -5.45
N ASP A 204 14.05 -0.48 -4.69
CA ASP A 204 14.59 -1.20 -3.53
C ASP A 204 13.54 -1.38 -2.42
N ASP A 205 12.74 -0.35 -2.15
CA ASP A 205 11.64 -0.40 -1.19
C ASP A 205 10.53 -1.36 -1.66
N CYS A 206 10.22 -1.42 -2.96
CA CYS A 206 9.31 -2.42 -3.53
C CYS A 206 9.83 -3.84 -3.31
N ASP A 207 11.11 -4.09 -3.61
CA ASP A 207 11.73 -5.42 -3.45
C ASP A 207 11.77 -5.84 -1.98
N SER A 208 12.10 -4.92 -1.08
CA SER A 208 12.05 -5.13 0.38
C SER A 208 10.63 -5.41 0.88
N THR A 209 9.62 -4.72 0.35
CA THR A 209 8.21 -4.92 0.69
C THR A 209 7.72 -6.30 0.22
N ILE A 210 8.05 -6.70 -1.02
CA ILE A 210 7.72 -8.03 -1.56
C ILE A 210 8.36 -9.14 -0.71
N ALA A 211 9.63 -8.98 -0.36
CA ALA A 211 10.33 -9.93 0.50
C ALA A 211 9.65 -10.05 1.87
N THR A 212 9.23 -8.92 2.47
CA THR A 212 8.55 -8.89 3.78
C THR A 212 7.15 -9.51 3.71
N LEU A 213 6.37 -9.22 2.66
CA LEU A 213 5.05 -9.85 2.41
C LEU A 213 5.16 -11.38 2.39
N ARG A 214 6.13 -11.91 1.63
CA ARG A 214 6.37 -13.35 1.50
C ARG A 214 6.90 -13.97 2.79
N LYS A 215 7.90 -13.34 3.41
CA LYS A 215 8.51 -13.83 4.67
C LYS A 215 7.48 -13.95 5.79
N THR A 216 6.54 -13.02 5.86
CA THR A 216 5.57 -12.94 6.97
C THR A 216 4.21 -13.56 6.61
N ASN A 217 4.02 -14.04 5.38
CA ASN A 217 2.73 -14.47 4.85
C ASN A 217 1.63 -13.42 5.12
N THR A 218 1.95 -12.13 4.97
CA THR A 218 1.03 -11.05 5.31
C THR A 218 0.14 -10.70 4.12
N VAL A 219 -1.16 -10.75 4.32
CA VAL A 219 -2.16 -10.21 3.39
C VAL A 219 -2.67 -8.89 3.95
N VAL A 220 -2.70 -7.85 3.10
CA VAL A 220 -3.23 -6.53 3.44
C VAL A 220 -4.44 -6.26 2.56
N GLU A 221 -5.61 -6.06 3.18
CA GLU A 221 -6.80 -5.63 2.46
C GLU A 221 -6.65 -4.17 2.06
N ASP A 222 -6.92 -3.90 0.77
CA ASP A 222 -6.81 -2.57 0.15
C ASP A 222 -5.41 -1.94 0.29
N LEU A 223 -4.35 -2.74 0.09
CA LEU A 223 -2.95 -2.30 0.13
C LEU A 223 -2.69 -1.08 -0.77
N GLN A 224 -2.27 0.01 -0.15
CA GLN A 224 -1.89 1.27 -0.80
C GLN A 224 -0.66 1.85 -0.14
N PHE A 225 0.04 2.73 -0.85
CA PHE A 225 1.23 3.43 -0.38
C PHE A 225 1.12 4.93 -0.57
N LEU A 226 1.72 5.67 0.35
CA LEU A 226 2.19 7.04 0.13
C LEU A 226 3.68 6.99 -0.22
N ILE A 227 4.05 7.70 -1.28
CA ILE A 227 5.42 7.75 -1.79
C ILE A 227 5.95 9.17 -1.60
N GLU A 228 7.04 9.32 -0.85
CA GLU A 228 7.73 10.61 -0.70
C GLU A 228 8.48 10.99 -1.99
N PRO A 229 8.80 12.28 -2.20
CA PRO A 229 9.61 12.70 -3.36
C PRO A 229 10.96 11.98 -3.48
N SER A 230 11.51 11.48 -2.37
CA SER A 230 12.73 10.67 -2.33
C SER A 230 12.57 9.25 -2.93
N GLY A 231 11.34 8.79 -3.11
CA GLY A 231 10.98 7.42 -3.45
C GLY A 231 10.76 6.50 -2.24
N ASP A 232 10.80 7.02 -1.01
CA ASP A 232 10.44 6.24 0.18
C ASP A 232 8.96 5.83 0.16
N MET A 233 8.69 4.54 0.32
CA MET A 233 7.33 3.99 0.32
C MET A 233 6.82 3.70 1.74
N HIS A 234 5.62 4.20 2.05
CA HIS A 234 4.95 3.95 3.32
C HIS A 234 3.59 3.33 3.09
N ILE A 235 3.31 2.17 3.69
CA ILE A 235 1.96 1.61 3.68
C ILE A 235 1.02 2.58 4.41
N SER A 236 -0.09 2.91 3.77
CA SER A 236 -1.12 3.83 4.27
C SER A 236 -2.51 3.19 4.18
N ASP A 237 -3.40 3.61 5.07
CA ASP A 237 -4.83 3.30 5.04
C ASP A 237 -5.21 1.81 4.84
N PRO A 238 -4.53 0.83 5.49
CA PRO A 238 -4.90 -0.57 5.36
C PRO A 238 -6.27 -0.83 6.01
N ARG A 239 -7.14 -1.56 5.29
CA ARG A 239 -8.46 -1.90 5.81
C ARG A 239 -8.43 -2.98 6.88
N ALA A 240 -7.62 -4.01 6.64
CA ALA A 240 -7.40 -5.13 7.53
C ALA A 240 -6.11 -5.85 7.15
N ILE A 241 -5.62 -6.69 8.06
CA ILE A 241 -4.49 -7.58 7.82
C ILE A 241 -4.84 -9.01 8.19
N ALA A 242 -4.30 -9.96 7.45
CA ALA A 242 -4.42 -11.38 7.73
C ALA A 242 -3.08 -12.08 7.53
N VAL A 243 -3.00 -13.32 7.99
CA VAL A 243 -1.95 -14.26 7.60
C VAL A 243 -2.52 -15.16 6.52
N GLY A 244 -1.83 -15.27 5.38
CA GLY A 244 -2.31 -16.02 4.22
C GLY A 244 -1.38 -15.89 3.02
N ASN A 245 -1.90 -16.19 1.83
CA ASN A 245 -1.13 -16.10 0.59
C ASN A 245 -1.02 -14.63 0.13
N PRO A 246 0.19 -14.02 0.11
CA PRO A 246 0.37 -12.61 -0.19
C PRO A 246 0.44 -12.29 -1.69
N GLU A 247 0.31 -13.26 -2.61
CA GLU A 247 0.65 -13.04 -4.02
C GLU A 247 -0.21 -11.96 -4.71
N LYS A 248 -1.45 -11.71 -4.25
CA LYS A 248 -2.23 -10.55 -4.73
C LYS A 248 -1.55 -9.23 -4.33
N ASN A 249 -1.12 -9.10 -3.08
CA ASN A 249 -0.40 -7.93 -2.60
C ASN A 249 0.96 -7.78 -3.31
N VAL A 250 1.68 -8.89 -3.53
CA VAL A 250 2.92 -8.90 -4.32
C VAL A 250 2.67 -8.38 -5.75
N GLY A 251 1.56 -8.78 -6.37
CA GLY A 251 1.13 -8.27 -7.67
C GLY A 251 0.97 -6.74 -7.69
N THR A 252 0.27 -6.18 -6.68
CA THR A 252 0.11 -4.72 -6.52
C THR A 252 1.47 -4.01 -6.38
N VAL A 253 2.40 -4.55 -5.60
CA VAL A 253 3.74 -3.93 -5.45
C VAL A 253 4.55 -4.04 -6.74
N LYS A 254 4.44 -5.16 -7.47
CA LYS A 254 5.13 -5.34 -8.77
C LYS A 254 4.64 -4.40 -9.85
N GLU A 255 3.34 -4.10 -9.88
CA GLU A 255 2.76 -3.12 -10.80
C GLU A 255 3.40 -1.74 -10.58
N LEU A 256 3.41 -1.28 -9.33
CA LEU A 256 4.04 -0.02 -8.94
C LEU A 256 5.55 0.00 -9.24
N ARG A 257 6.26 -1.09 -8.95
CA ARG A 257 7.68 -1.27 -9.30
C ARG A 257 7.93 -1.20 -10.81
N GLY A 258 7.01 -1.76 -11.61
CA GLY A 258 7.10 -1.75 -13.07
C GLY A 258 7.06 -0.34 -13.65
N VAL A 259 6.21 0.53 -13.10
CA VAL A 259 6.17 1.96 -13.46
C VAL A 259 7.51 2.63 -13.17
N ALA A 260 8.06 2.44 -11.98
CA ALA A 260 9.35 3.03 -11.61
C ALA A 260 10.50 2.56 -12.53
N LEU A 261 10.57 1.27 -12.84
CA LEU A 261 11.59 0.75 -13.74
C LEU A 261 11.46 1.26 -15.17
N ALA A 262 10.24 1.39 -15.69
CA ALA A 262 10.02 1.94 -17.03
C ALA A 262 10.53 3.39 -17.13
N THR A 263 10.28 4.20 -16.10
CA THR A 263 10.79 5.57 -16.02
C THR A 263 12.31 5.62 -15.96
N LEU A 264 12.94 4.81 -15.11
CA LEU A 264 14.40 4.80 -14.96
C LEU A 264 15.12 4.34 -16.24
N LEU A 265 14.56 3.34 -16.94
CA LEU A 265 15.13 2.88 -18.21
C LEU A 265 14.98 3.92 -19.33
N SER A 266 13.91 4.72 -19.31
CA SER A 266 13.69 5.76 -20.31
C SER A 266 14.63 6.96 -20.13
N SER A 267 15.12 7.21 -18.92
CA SER A 267 16.08 8.29 -18.62
C SER A 267 17.53 7.93 -18.94
N ASP A 268 17.86 6.64 -19.05
CA ASP A 268 19.22 6.18 -19.39
C ASP A 268 19.53 6.28 -20.89
N ASP A 269 18.50 6.50 -21.72
CA ASP A 269 18.60 6.57 -23.19
C ASP A 269 18.74 8.02 -23.75
N GLU A 270 18.82 9.05 -22.90
CA GLU A 270 19.12 10.46 -23.27
C GLU A 270 20.54 10.90 -22.89
#